data_AF-A0A7R9HC76-F1
#
_entry.id   AF-A0A7R9HC76-F1
#
_cell.length_a   1.000
_cell.length_b   1.000
_cell.length_c   1.000
_cell.angle_alpha   90.00
_cell.angle_beta   90.00
_cell.angle_gamma   90.00
#
_symmetry.space_group_name_H-M   'P 1'
#
loop_
_entity.id
_entity.type
_entity.pdbx_description
1 polymer ?
#
loop_
_entity_poly.entity_id
_entity_poly.type
_entity_poly.pdbx_seq_one_letter_code
_entity_poly.pdbx_strand_id
1 'polypeptide(L)'
;MNLSATNAIDKLLISDNSTVDQNSPTVEFKSCPLLNISRCELSETEDDFFVTVYNPLARPVSHYVRIPVRGEHYVVTDPSGSSLAVQLVPVPEPVHSLEKSSIPDKTELIFHAADLPPLGFRSYRVKRTTLTSRQAASVHSLDTTIGNQNVTVEISETTGLLKKITVNDVEIQVEQNFHFYRAYSGLNGASNRRSDGAYVFRPQVDEVTPIADSANYTTYKGDLVEEIHQVFSDWTSQVIRVYKEESHVEFEWLIDTIPLTSGSGIEPVSRFVTDLSSDRLFYTDSNGRELLERRRDYRPSWNLTVTEPVSGNYYPVTSRILIRDPSQGHEFAVLNDRAQGGSSVKDGQIELMVRNFTV
;
A
#
# COMPACT_ATOMS: atom_id res chain seq x y z
N MET A 1 -6.94 11.33 15.56
CA MET A 1 -8.32 11.79 15.30
C MET A 1 -8.31 12.72 14.10
N ASN A 2 -8.95 12.33 13.00
CA ASN A 2 -9.22 13.24 11.88
C ASN A 2 -10.41 14.12 12.26
N LEU A 3 -10.18 15.15 13.09
CA LEU A 3 -11.19 16.14 13.49
C LEU A 3 -11.91 16.77 12.30
N SER A 4 -11.33 16.72 11.09
CA SER A 4 -11.93 17.27 9.88
C SER A 4 -13.18 16.51 9.41
N ALA A 5 -13.19 15.17 9.47
CA ALA A 5 -14.27 14.36 8.90
C ALA A 5 -15.54 14.43 9.76
N THR A 6 -15.43 14.23 11.07
CA THR A 6 -16.57 14.33 11.99
C THR A 6 -17.18 15.73 11.96
N ASN A 7 -16.34 16.78 12.05
CA ASN A 7 -16.82 18.16 11.96
C ASN A 7 -17.47 18.48 10.61
N ALA A 8 -17.02 17.87 9.51
CA ALA A 8 -17.64 18.05 8.19
C ALA A 8 -19.01 17.35 8.12
N ILE A 9 -19.10 16.12 8.60
CA ILE A 9 -20.36 15.36 8.65
C ILE A 9 -21.39 16.08 9.54
N ASP A 10 -20.98 16.53 10.73
CA ASP A 10 -21.88 17.25 11.64
C ASP A 10 -22.44 18.53 10.98
N LYS A 11 -21.60 19.29 10.28
CA LYS A 11 -22.05 20.48 9.54
C LYS A 11 -23.03 20.15 8.41
N LEU A 12 -22.83 19.03 7.72
CA LEU A 12 -23.74 18.58 6.67
C LEU A 12 -25.08 18.11 7.25
N LEU A 13 -25.08 17.42 8.39
CA LEU A 13 -26.30 16.97 9.08
C LEU A 13 -27.14 18.13 9.62
N ILE A 14 -26.51 19.23 10.03
CA ILE A 14 -27.19 20.41 10.60
C ILE A 14 -27.79 21.32 9.50
N SER A 15 -27.41 21.14 8.23
CA SER A 15 -27.75 22.09 7.15
C SER A 15 -29.18 21.99 6.60
N ASP A 16 -29.98 21.01 7.03
CA ASP A 16 -31.39 20.90 6.61
C ASP A 16 -32.33 21.69 7.53
N ASN A 17 -32.82 22.79 6.95
CA ASN A 17 -33.78 23.78 7.43
C ASN A 17 -34.89 23.24 8.37
N SER A 18 -34.63 23.19 9.67
CA SER A 18 -35.68 23.22 10.70
C SER A 18 -35.13 23.72 12.02
N THR A 19 -35.98 24.42 12.77
CA THR A 19 -35.75 24.90 14.14
C THR A 19 -34.96 23.88 14.96
N VAL A 20 -33.79 24.27 15.48
CA VAL A 20 -32.96 23.45 16.37
C VAL A 20 -33.78 23.09 17.59
N ASP A 21 -34.40 21.92 17.55
CA ASP A 21 -35.00 21.31 18.72
C ASP A 21 -33.83 20.85 19.60
N GLN A 22 -33.67 21.46 20.78
CA GLN A 22 -32.54 21.18 21.69
C GLN A 22 -32.52 19.74 22.22
N ASN A 23 -33.48 18.90 21.81
CA ASN A 23 -33.58 17.47 22.08
C ASN A 23 -33.22 16.58 20.87
N SER A 24 -32.63 17.13 19.80
CA SER A 24 -32.17 16.32 18.68
C SER A 24 -31.07 15.36 19.15
N PRO A 25 -31.19 14.03 18.91
CA PRO A 25 -30.19 13.08 19.36
C PRO A 25 -28.83 13.37 18.71
N THR A 26 -27.81 13.60 19.52
CA THR A 26 -26.43 13.71 19.04
C THR A 26 -25.97 12.35 18.53
N VAL A 27 -25.69 12.26 17.23
CA VAL A 27 -25.12 11.05 16.62
C VAL A 27 -23.63 11.02 16.95
N GLU A 28 -23.18 10.00 17.68
CA GLU A 28 -21.76 9.82 18.00
C GLU A 28 -21.03 9.07 16.88
N PHE A 29 -20.01 9.69 16.29
CA PHE A 29 -19.14 9.05 15.30
C PHE A 29 -17.86 8.53 15.95
N LYS A 30 -17.57 7.25 15.73
CA LYS A 30 -16.29 6.63 16.10
C LYS A 30 -15.47 6.36 14.84
N SER A 31 -14.23 6.86 14.83
CA SER A 31 -13.27 6.58 13.75
C SER A 31 -12.45 5.34 14.09
N CYS A 32 -12.04 4.59 13.06
CA CYS A 32 -11.12 3.47 13.19
C CYS A 32 -9.75 3.82 12.59
N PRO A 33 -8.84 4.44 13.35
CA PRO A 33 -7.53 4.88 12.83
C PRO A 33 -6.51 3.75 12.70
N LEU A 34 -6.83 2.54 13.14
CA LEU A 34 -5.93 1.39 13.21
C LEU A 34 -6.27 0.31 12.17
N LEU A 35 -6.96 0.67 11.07
CA LEU A 35 -7.27 -0.26 9.97
C LEU A 35 -6.02 -0.83 9.30
N ASN A 36 -4.87 -0.12 9.37
CA ASN A 36 -3.59 -0.59 8.86
C ASN A 36 -3.04 -1.84 9.58
N ILE A 37 -3.51 -2.09 10.80
CA ILE A 37 -3.24 -3.32 11.54
C ILE A 37 -4.53 -4.14 11.68
N SER A 38 -5.54 -3.91 10.83
CA SER A 38 -6.84 -4.56 10.89
C SER A 38 -7.63 -4.35 12.20
N ARG A 39 -7.56 -3.17 12.84
CA ARG A 39 -8.31 -2.89 14.09
C ARG A 39 -9.39 -1.81 13.96
N CYS A 40 -10.57 -2.13 14.45
CA CYS A 40 -11.73 -1.25 14.57
C CYS A 40 -12.69 -1.80 15.64
N GLU A 41 -12.61 -1.27 16.86
CA GLU A 41 -13.37 -1.78 18.02
C GLU A 41 -14.86 -1.96 17.73
N LEU A 42 -15.51 -0.96 17.12
CA LEU A 42 -16.94 -1.00 16.83
C LEU A 42 -17.34 -2.15 15.90
N SER A 43 -16.61 -2.35 14.80
CA SER A 43 -16.95 -3.40 13.81
C SER A 43 -16.51 -4.80 14.26
N GLU A 44 -15.59 -4.88 15.22
CA GLU A 44 -15.17 -6.12 15.86
C GLU A 44 -16.13 -6.55 16.99
N THR A 45 -16.84 -5.64 17.65
CA THR A 45 -17.76 -5.98 18.76
C THR A 45 -19.24 -6.03 18.35
N GLU A 46 -19.70 -5.06 17.56
CA GLU A 46 -21.12 -4.91 17.23
C GLU A 46 -21.55 -5.76 16.04
N ASP A 47 -22.75 -6.32 16.11
CA ASP A 47 -23.33 -7.11 15.00
C ASP A 47 -24.23 -6.27 14.07
N ASP A 48 -24.56 -5.02 14.41
CA ASP A 48 -25.39 -4.11 13.61
C ASP A 48 -24.94 -2.66 13.84
N PHE A 49 -24.33 -2.05 12.82
CA PHE A 49 -23.73 -0.72 12.93
C PHE A 49 -23.78 0.03 11.59
N PHE A 50 -23.49 1.32 11.62
CA PHE A 50 -23.41 2.16 10.42
C PHE A 50 -21.96 2.54 10.11
N VAL A 51 -21.60 2.46 8.84
CA VAL A 51 -20.34 2.97 8.29
C VAL A 51 -20.65 4.19 7.45
N THR A 52 -20.15 5.36 7.87
CA THR A 52 -20.31 6.60 7.11
C THR A 52 -19.01 6.92 6.38
N VAL A 53 -19.09 6.98 5.05
CA VAL A 53 -17.95 7.23 4.18
C VAL A 53 -18.05 8.66 3.66
N TYR A 54 -17.10 9.51 4.06
CA TYR A 54 -17.02 10.89 3.63
C TYR A 54 -16.00 11.05 2.50
N ASN A 55 -16.41 11.68 1.41
CA ASN A 55 -15.56 12.06 0.29
C ASN A 55 -15.08 13.51 0.48
N PRO A 56 -13.80 13.74 0.81
CA PRO A 56 -13.25 15.08 0.96
C PRO A 56 -12.93 15.78 -0.37
N LEU A 57 -13.11 15.12 -1.51
CA LEU A 57 -12.78 15.67 -2.83
C LEU A 57 -13.98 16.41 -3.42
N ALA A 58 -13.70 17.44 -4.23
CA ALA A 58 -14.71 18.22 -4.93
C ALA A 58 -15.27 17.54 -6.20
N ARG A 59 -15.13 16.22 -6.30
CA ARG A 59 -15.62 15.40 -7.42
C ARG A 59 -16.21 14.09 -6.89
N PRO A 60 -17.14 13.45 -7.61
CA PRO A 60 -17.61 12.14 -7.21
C PRO A 60 -16.45 11.14 -7.26
N VAL A 61 -16.42 10.24 -6.29
CA VAL A 61 -15.47 9.13 -6.24
C VAL A 61 -16.18 7.87 -5.79
N SER A 62 -15.70 6.73 -6.23
CA SER A 62 -16.06 5.44 -5.67
C SER A 62 -14.87 4.91 -4.87
N HIS A 63 -15.14 4.08 -3.86
CA HIS A 63 -14.08 3.53 -3.02
C HIS A 63 -14.48 2.16 -2.46
N TYR A 64 -13.53 1.23 -2.40
CA TYR A 64 -13.74 -0.03 -1.70
C TYR A 64 -13.50 0.17 -0.20
N VAL A 65 -14.58 0.06 0.58
CA VAL A 65 -14.49 0.14 2.04
C VAL A 65 -14.04 -1.22 2.56
N ARG A 66 -12.99 -1.23 3.38
CA ARG A 66 -12.42 -2.42 4.02
C ARG A 66 -12.40 -2.22 5.54
N ILE A 67 -13.09 -3.08 6.28
CA ILE A 67 -13.16 -3.00 7.75
C ILE A 67 -13.03 -4.39 8.41
N PRO A 68 -12.31 -4.52 9.53
CA PRO A 68 -12.19 -5.78 10.24
C PRO A 68 -13.50 -6.13 10.95
N VAL A 69 -13.90 -7.39 10.88
CA VAL A 69 -15.17 -7.88 11.43
C VAL A 69 -14.99 -9.27 12.06
N ARG A 70 -16.01 -9.73 12.81
CA ARG A 70 -16.04 -11.07 13.41
C ARG A 70 -17.11 -11.97 12.80
N GLY A 71 -16.70 -13.15 12.32
CA GLY A 71 -17.60 -14.14 11.73
C GLY A 71 -17.71 -14.03 10.22
N GLU A 72 -18.64 -14.79 9.64
CA GLU A 72 -18.53 -15.23 8.25
C GLU A 72 -19.58 -14.66 7.30
N HIS A 73 -20.60 -13.96 7.82
CA HIS A 73 -21.73 -13.53 7.00
C HIS A 73 -22.25 -12.16 7.41
N TYR A 74 -22.32 -11.26 6.44
CA TYR A 74 -22.74 -9.87 6.59
C TYR A 74 -23.67 -9.44 5.48
N VAL A 75 -24.60 -8.54 5.78
CA VAL A 75 -25.38 -7.81 4.80
C VAL A 75 -25.04 -6.35 4.94
N VAL A 76 -24.67 -5.71 3.83
CA VAL A 76 -24.46 -4.27 3.76
C VAL A 76 -25.58 -3.66 2.93
N THR A 77 -26.30 -2.70 3.50
CA THR A 77 -27.35 -1.96 2.78
C THR A 77 -26.96 -0.49 2.62
N ASP A 78 -27.19 0.04 1.43
CA ASP A 78 -26.97 1.45 1.09
C ASP A 78 -28.08 2.37 1.66
N PRO A 79 -27.95 3.71 1.50
CA PRO A 79 -28.98 4.65 1.96
C PRO A 79 -30.37 4.47 1.33
N SER A 80 -30.47 3.82 0.17
CA SER A 80 -31.75 3.52 -0.48
C SER A 80 -32.44 2.27 0.09
N GLY A 81 -31.74 1.53 0.95
CA GLY A 81 -32.18 0.24 1.48
C GLY A 81 -31.81 -0.95 0.59
N SER A 82 -31.01 -0.74 -0.45
CA SER A 82 -30.58 -1.80 -1.36
C SER A 82 -29.38 -2.55 -0.80
N SER A 83 -29.39 -3.89 -0.89
CA SER A 83 -28.25 -4.71 -0.49
C SER A 83 -27.11 -4.61 -1.50
N LEU A 84 -25.88 -4.49 -0.99
CA LEU A 84 -24.65 -4.47 -1.80
C LEU A 84 -24.00 -5.85 -1.86
N ALA A 85 -23.22 -6.08 -2.91
CA ALA A 85 -22.26 -7.18 -2.93
C ALA A 85 -21.19 -6.94 -1.86
N VAL A 86 -20.82 -8.01 -1.16
CA VAL A 86 -19.81 -7.98 -0.10
C VAL A 86 -18.85 -9.15 -0.27
N GLN A 87 -17.63 -8.96 0.20
CA GLN A 87 -16.60 -9.99 0.22
C GLN A 87 -15.89 -9.98 1.58
N LEU A 88 -15.57 -11.16 2.10
CA LEU A 88 -14.72 -11.33 3.27
C LEU A 88 -13.37 -11.89 2.85
N VAL A 89 -12.29 -11.27 3.29
CA VAL A 89 -10.92 -11.72 3.05
C VAL A 89 -10.24 -11.96 4.40
N PRO A 90 -9.49 -13.05 4.60
CA PRO A 90 -8.74 -13.25 5.84
C PRO A 90 -7.70 -12.16 6.04
N VAL A 91 -7.49 -11.77 7.30
CA VAL A 91 -6.38 -10.87 7.67
C VAL A 91 -5.06 -11.60 7.37
N PRO A 92 -4.07 -10.96 6.73
CA PRO A 92 -2.76 -11.56 6.52
C PRO A 92 -2.15 -12.04 7.84
N GLU A 93 -1.63 -13.26 7.88
CA GLU A 93 -1.09 -13.87 9.11
C GLU A 93 -0.04 -13.00 9.84
N PRO A 94 0.90 -12.32 9.14
CA PRO A 94 1.84 -11.41 9.81
C PRO A 94 1.17 -10.19 10.46
N VAL A 95 0.02 -9.74 9.96
CA VAL A 95 -0.76 -8.67 10.60
C VAL A 95 -1.52 -9.21 11.82
N HIS A 96 -2.10 -10.40 11.70
CA HIS A 96 -2.79 -11.07 12.81
C HIS A 96 -1.84 -11.30 14.01
N SER A 97 -0.61 -11.74 13.74
CA SER A 97 0.39 -12.02 14.77
C SER A 97 0.85 -10.77 15.54
N LEU A 98 0.91 -9.59 14.89
CA LEU A 98 1.22 -8.31 15.54
C LEU A 98 0.20 -7.94 16.61
N GLU A 99 -1.07 -8.25 16.39
CA GLU A 99 -2.13 -7.86 17.30
C GLU A 99 -2.11 -8.65 18.61
N LYS A 100 -1.39 -9.79 18.68
CA LYS A 100 -1.57 -10.81 19.72
C LYS A 100 -3.07 -11.09 19.99
N SER A 101 -3.90 -10.92 18.96
CA SER A 101 -5.34 -10.88 19.10
C SER A 101 -5.87 -12.29 19.28
N SER A 102 -6.70 -12.46 20.30
CA SER A 102 -7.34 -13.73 20.61
C SER A 102 -8.61 -13.96 19.79
N ILE A 103 -8.86 -13.18 18.73
CA ILE A 103 -10.03 -13.34 17.86
C ILE A 103 -9.67 -14.37 16.77
N PRO A 104 -10.14 -15.62 16.88
CA PRO A 104 -10.01 -16.59 15.80
C PRO A 104 -10.83 -16.12 14.59
N ASP A 105 -10.37 -16.47 13.39
CA ASP A 105 -11.10 -16.29 12.12
C ASP A 105 -11.49 -14.82 11.82
N LYS A 106 -10.61 -13.90 12.19
CA LYS A 106 -10.75 -12.47 11.87
C LYS A 106 -10.63 -12.25 10.37
N THR A 107 -11.59 -11.53 9.81
CA THR A 107 -11.66 -11.21 8.38
C THR A 107 -11.91 -9.73 8.18
N GLU A 108 -11.66 -9.27 6.97
CA GLU A 108 -11.96 -7.92 6.53
C GLU A 108 -13.14 -7.95 5.57
N LEU A 109 -14.21 -7.25 5.95
CA LEU A 109 -15.39 -7.03 5.14
C LEU A 109 -15.12 -5.92 4.13
N ILE A 110 -15.38 -6.24 2.88
CA ILE A 110 -15.16 -5.38 1.72
C ILE A 110 -16.48 -5.14 1.01
N PHE A 111 -16.78 -3.88 0.70
CA PHE A 111 -17.89 -3.51 -0.17
C PHE A 111 -17.55 -2.25 -0.98
N HIS A 112 -18.18 -2.11 -2.15
CA HIS A 112 -17.95 -0.98 -3.04
C HIS A 112 -18.89 0.19 -2.73
N ALA A 113 -18.34 1.29 -2.20
CA ALA A 113 -19.06 2.52 -1.97
C ALA A 113 -19.03 3.39 -3.24
N ALA A 114 -19.98 3.13 -4.15
CA ALA A 114 -20.06 3.85 -5.42
C ALA A 114 -20.61 5.27 -5.29
N ASP A 115 -20.14 6.17 -6.17
CA ASP A 115 -20.69 7.51 -6.41
C ASP A 115 -20.82 8.38 -5.15
N LEU A 116 -19.82 8.36 -4.28
CA LEU A 116 -19.77 9.24 -3.11
C LEU A 116 -19.80 10.70 -3.58
N PRO A 117 -20.76 11.51 -3.12
CA PRO A 117 -20.93 12.87 -3.62
C PRO A 117 -19.71 13.74 -3.32
N PRO A 118 -19.40 14.74 -4.18
CA PRO A 118 -18.39 15.75 -3.89
C PRO A 118 -18.59 16.39 -2.51
N LEU A 119 -17.55 16.45 -1.69
CA LEU A 119 -17.60 17.05 -0.35
C LEU A 119 -18.79 16.55 0.50
N GLY A 120 -19.18 15.30 0.32
CA GLY A 120 -20.36 14.72 0.96
C GLY A 120 -20.10 13.29 1.44
N PHE A 121 -21.14 12.65 1.96
CA PHE A 121 -21.02 11.31 2.52
C PHE A 121 -22.18 10.40 2.10
N ARG A 122 -21.97 9.10 2.28
CA ARG A 122 -23.03 8.08 2.28
C ARG A 122 -22.86 7.19 3.52
N SER A 123 -23.99 6.75 4.09
CA SER A 123 -24.00 5.87 5.25
C SER A 123 -24.56 4.51 4.87
N TYR A 124 -23.82 3.47 5.23
CA TYR A 124 -24.12 2.07 4.93
C TYR A 124 -24.40 1.35 6.23
N ARG A 125 -25.49 0.59 6.30
CA ARG A 125 -25.75 -0.28 7.45
C ARG A 125 -25.06 -1.60 7.22
N VAL A 126 -24.23 -2.02 8.16
CA VAL A 126 -23.52 -3.30 8.17
C VAL A 126 -24.15 -4.16 9.26
N LYS A 127 -24.68 -5.32 8.87
CA LYS A 127 -25.35 -6.23 9.79
C LYS A 127 -24.85 -7.65 9.62
N ARG A 128 -24.36 -8.26 10.70
CA ARG A 128 -24.01 -9.67 10.74
C ARG A 128 -25.26 -10.53 10.63
N THR A 129 -25.16 -11.62 9.90
CA THR A 129 -26.25 -12.59 9.69
C THR A 129 -25.75 -14.02 9.89
N THR A 130 -26.68 -14.97 9.85
CA THR A 130 -26.42 -16.42 9.89
C THR A 130 -26.77 -17.11 8.56
N LEU A 131 -27.16 -16.33 7.53
CA LEU A 131 -27.51 -16.84 6.21
C LEU A 131 -26.30 -17.43 5.48
N THR A 132 -26.49 -18.54 4.79
CA THR A 132 -25.45 -19.44 4.23
C THR A 132 -24.91 -19.06 2.84
N SER A 133 -24.95 -17.78 2.43
CA SER A 133 -24.34 -17.38 1.17
C SER A 133 -22.82 -17.27 1.30
N ARG A 134 -22.04 -17.91 0.41
CA ARG A 134 -20.58 -17.74 0.37
C ARG A 134 -20.22 -16.27 0.13
N GLN A 135 -19.56 -15.65 1.11
CA GLN A 135 -19.00 -14.30 1.03
C GLN A 135 -17.48 -14.30 1.18
N ALA A 136 -16.92 -15.37 1.75
CA ALA A 136 -15.48 -15.53 1.85
C ALA A 136 -14.86 -15.68 0.45
N ALA A 137 -13.76 -14.95 0.23
CA ALA A 137 -12.89 -15.16 -0.92
C ALA A 137 -12.44 -16.62 -0.98
N SER A 138 -12.43 -17.20 -2.17
CA SER A 138 -11.95 -18.56 -2.36
C SER A 138 -10.43 -18.60 -2.25
N VAL A 139 -9.92 -19.55 -1.49
CA VAL A 139 -8.48 -19.80 -1.34
C VAL A 139 -8.00 -20.65 -2.50
N HIS A 140 -7.02 -20.14 -3.24
CA HIS A 140 -6.39 -20.77 -4.39
C HIS A 140 -4.88 -20.78 -4.21
N SER A 141 -4.36 -21.64 -3.32
CA SER A 141 -2.93 -21.62 -2.93
C SER A 141 -1.91 -21.85 -4.06
N LEU A 142 -2.35 -22.26 -5.25
CA LEU A 142 -1.48 -22.51 -6.42
C LEU A 142 -1.78 -21.55 -7.59
N ASP A 143 -2.77 -20.68 -7.48
CA ASP A 143 -3.05 -19.70 -8.53
C ASP A 143 -1.97 -18.61 -8.49
N THR A 144 -1.29 -18.41 -9.62
CA THR A 144 -0.19 -17.45 -9.76
C THR A 144 -0.63 -16.14 -10.41
N THR A 145 -1.94 -15.95 -10.57
CA THR A 145 -2.49 -14.80 -11.29
C THR A 145 -3.71 -14.25 -10.57
N ILE A 146 -3.72 -12.93 -10.39
CA ILE A 146 -4.88 -12.15 -9.96
C ILE A 146 -5.19 -11.05 -10.97
N GLY A 147 -6.43 -10.57 -11.01
CA GLY A 147 -6.75 -9.46 -11.91
C GLY A 147 -8.21 -9.06 -11.97
N ASN A 148 -8.46 -8.13 -12.90
CA ASN A 148 -9.78 -7.67 -13.29
C ASN A 148 -9.83 -7.49 -14.82
N GLN A 149 -10.77 -6.69 -15.33
CA GLN A 149 -10.92 -6.47 -16.78
C GLN A 149 -9.77 -5.64 -17.40
N ASN A 150 -9.10 -4.81 -16.61
CA ASN A 150 -8.09 -3.85 -17.04
C ASN A 150 -6.67 -4.19 -16.56
N VAL A 151 -6.55 -4.95 -15.47
CA VAL A 151 -5.29 -5.24 -14.77
C VAL A 151 -5.12 -6.74 -14.61
N THR A 152 -3.96 -7.27 -14.95
CA THR A 152 -3.56 -8.64 -14.63
C THR A 152 -2.17 -8.62 -13.99
N VAL A 153 -2.03 -9.36 -12.89
CA VAL A 153 -0.77 -9.54 -12.18
C VAL A 153 -0.42 -11.00 -12.17
N GLU A 154 0.80 -11.34 -12.57
CA GLU A 154 1.34 -12.70 -12.56
C GLU A 154 2.56 -12.77 -11.64
N ILE A 155 2.61 -13.78 -10.79
CA ILE A 155 3.77 -14.15 -9.98
C ILE A 155 4.43 -15.42 -10.52
N SER A 156 5.70 -15.62 -10.21
CA SER A 156 6.42 -16.85 -10.49
C SER A 156 5.97 -17.96 -9.55
N GLU A 157 5.52 -19.10 -10.08
CA GLU A 157 5.13 -20.26 -9.26
C GLU A 157 6.29 -20.77 -8.39
N THR A 158 7.53 -20.68 -8.89
CA THR A 158 8.72 -21.20 -8.22
C THR A 158 9.22 -20.29 -7.10
N THR A 159 9.18 -18.97 -7.31
CA THR A 159 9.75 -18.00 -6.35
C THR A 159 8.68 -17.25 -5.56
N GLY A 160 7.43 -17.28 -6.00
CA GLY A 160 6.34 -16.46 -5.46
C GLY A 160 6.47 -14.96 -5.74
N LEU A 161 7.52 -14.51 -6.44
CA LEU A 161 7.78 -13.09 -6.71
C LEU A 161 6.96 -12.59 -7.90
N LEU A 162 6.69 -11.29 -7.93
CA LEU A 162 6.09 -10.63 -9.08
C LEU A 162 6.91 -10.94 -10.34
N LYS A 163 6.22 -11.25 -11.43
CA LYS A 163 6.85 -11.58 -12.71
C LYS A 163 6.40 -10.61 -13.80
N LYS A 164 5.12 -10.21 -13.77
CA LYS A 164 4.49 -9.49 -14.87
C LYS A 164 3.29 -8.70 -14.40
N ILE A 165 3.11 -7.51 -14.97
CA ILE A 165 1.90 -6.71 -14.83
C ILE A 165 1.42 -6.32 -16.23
N THR A 166 0.13 -6.50 -16.48
CA THR A 166 -0.57 -5.97 -17.64
C THR A 166 -1.59 -4.94 -17.17
N VAL A 167 -1.53 -3.71 -17.69
CA VAL A 167 -2.54 -2.65 -17.43
C VAL A 167 -3.00 -2.08 -18.77
N ASN A 168 -4.30 -2.09 -19.03
CA ASN A 168 -4.92 -1.58 -20.26
C ASN A 168 -4.20 -2.09 -21.53
N ASP A 169 -4.03 -3.41 -21.62
CA ASP A 169 -3.34 -4.12 -22.71
C ASP A 169 -1.82 -3.83 -22.87
N VAL A 170 -1.23 -3.02 -21.99
CA VAL A 170 0.23 -2.81 -21.93
C VAL A 170 0.83 -3.79 -20.93
N GLU A 171 1.67 -4.69 -21.43
CA GLU A 171 2.38 -5.69 -20.64
C GLU A 171 3.81 -5.21 -20.34
N ILE A 172 4.22 -5.29 -19.07
CA ILE A 172 5.58 -5.03 -18.60
C ILE A 172 6.05 -6.26 -17.82
N GLN A 173 7.22 -6.80 -18.19
CA GLN A 173 7.90 -7.79 -17.36
C GLN A 173 8.48 -7.03 -16.16
N VAL A 174 8.09 -7.43 -14.96
CA VAL A 174 8.50 -6.73 -13.74
C VAL A 174 8.70 -7.71 -12.61
N GLU A 175 9.91 -7.74 -12.07
CA GLU A 175 10.23 -8.43 -10.83
C GLU A 175 10.19 -7.45 -9.66
N GLN A 176 9.44 -7.75 -8.62
CA GLN A 176 9.48 -7.02 -7.36
C GLN A 176 9.98 -7.93 -6.24
N ASN A 177 11.00 -7.47 -5.53
CA ASN A 177 11.51 -8.16 -4.34
C ASN A 177 12.05 -7.17 -3.30
N PHE A 178 12.06 -7.59 -2.05
CA PHE A 178 12.64 -6.85 -0.93
C PHE A 178 14.13 -7.16 -0.80
N HIS A 179 14.92 -6.09 -0.70
CA HIS A 179 16.36 -6.16 -0.52
C HIS A 179 16.77 -5.27 0.66
N PHE A 180 18.05 -5.28 1.01
CA PHE A 180 18.62 -4.32 1.93
C PHE A 180 20.03 -3.89 1.51
N TYR A 181 20.38 -2.67 1.88
CA TYR A 181 21.75 -2.20 1.93
C TYR A 181 22.31 -2.39 3.35
N ARG A 182 23.56 -2.83 3.48
CA ARG A 182 24.25 -2.81 4.78
C ARG A 182 24.74 -1.40 5.09
N ALA A 183 24.47 -0.89 6.28
CA ALA A 183 24.92 0.42 6.72
C ALA A 183 26.44 0.45 6.91
N TYR A 184 27.11 1.48 6.37
CA TYR A 184 28.54 1.69 6.63
C TYR A 184 28.76 2.17 8.07
N SER A 185 29.53 1.41 8.86
CA SER A 185 29.89 1.77 10.24
C SER A 185 31.27 2.44 10.30
N GLY A 186 31.28 3.76 10.47
CA GLY A 186 32.48 4.58 10.59
C GLY A 186 32.66 5.23 11.98
N LEU A 187 33.76 5.97 12.17
CA LEU A 187 34.04 6.71 13.42
C LEU A 187 33.71 8.21 13.32
N ASN A 188 33.08 8.67 12.24
CA ASN A 188 32.61 10.05 12.04
C ASN A 188 33.65 11.19 12.17
N GLY A 189 34.95 10.88 12.31
CA GLY A 189 36.02 11.89 12.46
C GLY A 189 36.50 12.55 11.15
N ALA A 190 36.10 12.01 9.99
CA ALA A 190 36.43 12.55 8.66
C ALA A 190 35.35 12.14 7.65
N SER A 191 35.27 12.82 6.50
CA SER A 191 34.25 12.56 5.47
C SER A 191 34.28 11.11 4.95
N ASN A 192 35.47 10.56 4.70
CA ASN A 192 35.63 9.17 4.26
C ASN A 192 35.29 8.13 5.35
N ARG A 193 35.15 8.55 6.61
CA ARG A 193 34.78 7.71 7.76
C ARG A 193 33.38 8.02 8.29
N ARG A 194 32.55 8.73 7.51
CA ARG A 194 31.18 9.07 7.85
C ARG A 194 30.34 7.79 7.92
N SER A 195 29.67 7.55 9.04
CA SER A 195 28.73 6.44 9.17
C SER A 195 27.43 6.75 8.46
N ASP A 196 26.70 5.69 8.12
CA ASP A 196 25.26 5.77 7.90
C ASP A 196 24.56 6.27 9.17
N GLY A 197 23.37 6.87 9.03
CA GLY A 197 22.60 7.41 10.12
C GLY A 197 21.34 8.13 9.65
N ALA A 198 20.62 8.74 10.59
CA ALA A 198 19.34 9.43 10.34
C ALA A 198 19.34 10.46 9.20
N TYR A 199 20.51 11.00 8.83
CA TYR A 199 20.66 12.01 7.77
C TYR A 199 21.45 11.53 6.56
N VAL A 200 22.29 10.52 6.74
CA VAL A 200 23.28 10.11 5.75
C VAL A 200 23.00 8.66 5.41
N PHE A 201 22.51 8.43 4.20
CA PHE A 201 22.51 7.10 3.62
C PHE A 201 23.89 6.83 3.01
N ARG A 202 24.61 5.88 3.59
CA ARG A 202 25.92 5.43 3.13
C ARG A 202 25.99 3.90 3.22
N PRO A 203 25.67 3.21 2.12
CA PRO A 203 25.80 1.77 2.09
C PRO A 203 27.28 1.36 2.19
N GLN A 204 27.55 0.24 2.86
CA GLN A 204 28.89 -0.31 3.00
C GLN A 204 29.49 -0.75 1.66
N VAL A 205 28.63 -1.24 0.77
CA VAL A 205 28.93 -1.63 -0.61
C VAL A 205 27.76 -1.21 -1.49
N ASP A 206 28.00 -0.97 -2.78
CA ASP A 206 26.96 -0.52 -3.72
C ASP A 206 25.96 -1.62 -4.12
N GLU A 207 26.23 -2.86 -3.73
CA GLU A 207 25.38 -4.01 -3.99
C GLU A 207 24.31 -4.17 -2.91
N VAL A 208 23.09 -4.51 -3.32
CA VAL A 208 22.03 -4.92 -2.40
C VAL A 208 22.06 -6.42 -2.16
N THR A 209 21.55 -6.84 -1.02
CA THR A 209 21.31 -8.25 -0.69
C THR A 209 19.80 -8.51 -0.62
N PRO A 210 19.25 -9.57 -1.25
CA PRO A 210 17.84 -9.91 -1.08
C PRO A 210 17.54 -10.27 0.38
N ILE A 211 16.37 -9.87 0.87
CA ILE A 211 15.87 -10.32 2.18
C ILE A 211 15.55 -11.81 2.12
N ALA A 212 14.98 -12.25 0.99
CA ALA A 212 14.79 -13.65 0.63
C ALA A 212 14.81 -13.82 -0.90
N ASP A 213 15.21 -14.99 -1.38
CA ASP A 213 15.21 -15.31 -2.81
C ASP A 213 13.80 -15.69 -3.34
N SER A 214 12.86 -15.96 -2.43
CA SER A 214 11.49 -16.35 -2.73
C SER A 214 10.54 -15.93 -1.61
N ALA A 215 9.25 -15.81 -1.92
CA ALA A 215 8.18 -15.62 -0.94
C ALA A 215 7.22 -16.81 -0.97
N ASN A 216 6.83 -17.29 0.22
CA ASN A 216 5.65 -18.15 0.33
C ASN A 216 4.42 -17.33 0.01
N TYR A 217 3.49 -17.86 -0.77
CA TYR A 217 2.30 -17.12 -1.16
C TYR A 217 1.00 -17.90 -0.99
N THR A 218 -0.09 -17.17 -0.87
CA THR A 218 -1.45 -17.70 -0.95
C THR A 218 -2.32 -16.70 -1.70
N THR A 219 -3.06 -17.20 -2.68
CA THR A 219 -3.92 -16.38 -3.53
C THR A 219 -5.37 -16.49 -3.08
N TYR A 220 -6.04 -15.35 -2.98
CA TYR A 220 -7.45 -15.23 -2.61
C TYR A 220 -8.19 -14.57 -3.77
N LYS A 221 -9.25 -15.21 -4.26
CA LYS A 221 -10.07 -14.67 -5.35
C LYS A 221 -11.48 -14.39 -4.87
N GLY A 222 -12.01 -13.26 -5.27
CA GLY A 222 -13.38 -12.90 -4.99
C GLY A 222 -13.91 -11.85 -5.96
N ASP A 223 -15.20 -11.55 -5.85
CA ASP A 223 -15.91 -10.74 -6.83
C ASP A 223 -15.54 -9.25 -6.77
N LEU A 224 -15.05 -8.77 -5.62
CA LEU A 224 -14.69 -7.36 -5.38
C LEU A 224 -13.18 -7.12 -5.40
N VAL A 225 -12.39 -8.06 -4.90
CA VAL A 225 -10.93 -7.98 -4.85
C VAL A 225 -10.30 -9.35 -5.00
N GLU A 226 -9.16 -9.40 -5.69
CA GLU A 226 -8.27 -10.55 -5.69
C GLU A 226 -6.93 -10.14 -5.05
N GLU A 227 -6.36 -11.01 -4.22
CA GLU A 227 -5.15 -10.73 -3.44
C GLU A 227 -4.15 -11.88 -3.50
N ILE A 228 -2.86 -11.55 -3.49
CA ILE A 228 -1.76 -12.49 -3.24
C ILE A 228 -1.08 -12.06 -1.95
N HIS A 229 -1.15 -12.90 -0.92
CA HIS A 229 -0.44 -12.67 0.34
C HIS A 229 0.92 -13.34 0.24
N GLN A 230 2.00 -12.58 0.40
CA GLN A 230 3.39 -13.00 0.29
C GLN A 230 4.11 -12.87 1.64
N VAL A 231 4.85 -13.90 2.04
CA VAL A 231 5.72 -13.90 3.23
C VAL A 231 7.15 -14.19 2.79
N PHE A 232 8.04 -13.22 2.95
CA PHE A 232 9.45 -13.30 2.55
C PHE A 232 10.33 -13.77 3.71
N SER A 233 10.02 -13.32 4.93
CA SER A 233 10.75 -13.68 6.15
C SER A 233 9.86 -13.46 7.38
N ASP A 234 10.35 -13.83 8.56
CA ASP A 234 9.65 -13.60 9.84
C ASP A 234 9.35 -12.12 10.14
N TRP A 235 9.97 -11.18 9.42
CA TRP A 235 9.81 -9.74 9.63
C TRP A 235 9.43 -8.99 8.35
N THR A 236 9.16 -9.69 7.23
CA THR A 236 8.82 -9.06 5.94
C THR A 236 7.71 -9.82 5.23
N SER A 237 6.60 -9.13 4.99
CA SER A 237 5.49 -9.63 4.18
C SER A 237 4.90 -8.53 3.29
N GLN A 238 4.12 -8.96 2.30
CA GLN A 238 3.44 -8.07 1.37
C GLN A 238 2.09 -8.67 0.96
N VAL A 239 1.12 -7.81 0.67
CA VAL A 239 -0.10 -8.17 -0.03
C VAL A 239 -0.14 -7.41 -1.33
N ILE A 240 -0.27 -8.14 -2.44
CA ILE A 240 -0.54 -7.57 -3.77
C ILE A 240 -2.04 -7.65 -4.00
N ARG A 241 -2.71 -6.53 -4.32
CA ARG A 241 -4.16 -6.48 -4.49
C ARG A 241 -4.58 -5.86 -5.81
N VAL A 242 -5.64 -6.41 -6.38
CA VAL A 242 -6.34 -5.85 -7.53
C VAL A 242 -7.84 -5.79 -7.22
N TYR A 243 -8.38 -4.58 -7.10
CA TYR A 243 -9.82 -4.34 -6.95
C TYR A 243 -10.53 -4.40 -8.30
N LYS A 244 -11.78 -4.88 -8.34
CA LYS A 244 -12.47 -5.23 -9.60
C LYS A 244 -12.63 -4.06 -10.60
N GLU A 245 -12.82 -2.85 -10.11
CA GLU A 245 -13.09 -1.65 -10.93
C GLU A 245 -11.91 -0.67 -11.00
N GLU A 246 -10.74 -1.05 -10.47
CA GLU A 246 -9.55 -0.19 -10.42
C GLU A 246 -8.56 -0.50 -11.55
N SER A 247 -7.83 0.50 -12.02
CA SER A 247 -6.81 0.36 -13.08
C SER A 247 -5.38 0.41 -12.55
N HIS A 248 -5.16 -0.02 -11.31
CA HIS A 248 -3.87 -0.03 -10.65
C HIS A 248 -3.75 -1.27 -9.73
N VAL A 249 -2.51 -1.55 -9.30
CA VAL A 249 -2.19 -2.63 -8.37
C VAL A 249 -1.74 -2.00 -7.06
N GLU A 250 -2.30 -2.47 -5.93
CA GLU A 250 -1.84 -2.05 -4.61
C GLU A 250 -0.80 -3.03 -4.06
N PHE A 251 0.28 -2.47 -3.53
CA PHE A 251 1.32 -3.22 -2.80
C PHE A 251 1.34 -2.72 -1.36
N GLU A 252 0.78 -3.50 -0.45
CA GLU A 252 0.84 -3.20 0.98
C GLU A 252 1.88 -4.10 1.63
N TRP A 253 2.85 -3.50 2.32
CA TRP A 253 3.94 -4.24 2.93
C TRP A 253 3.97 -4.07 4.44
N LEU A 254 4.49 -5.08 5.12
CA LEU A 254 4.77 -5.07 6.55
C LEU A 254 6.26 -5.37 6.76
N ILE A 255 6.97 -4.40 7.31
CA ILE A 255 8.36 -4.58 7.79
C ILE A 255 8.34 -4.49 9.32
N ASP A 256 8.40 -5.63 9.99
CA ASP A 256 8.43 -5.73 11.45
C ASP A 256 9.84 -5.45 11.99
N THR A 257 10.14 -5.94 13.20
CA THR A 257 11.36 -5.74 13.93
C THR A 257 12.50 -6.45 13.22
N ILE A 258 13.29 -5.65 12.51
CA ILE A 258 14.47 -6.12 11.79
C ILE A 258 15.43 -6.79 12.79
N PRO A 259 15.80 -8.06 12.58
CA PRO A 259 16.72 -8.74 13.48
C PRO A 259 18.09 -8.06 13.40
N LEU A 260 18.64 -7.72 14.56
CA LEU A 260 20.01 -7.22 14.70
C LEU A 260 20.99 -8.33 14.37
N THR A 261 21.22 -8.58 13.08
CA THR A 261 22.22 -9.55 12.63
C THR A 261 23.54 -8.80 12.42
N SER A 262 24.60 -9.25 13.09
CA SER A 262 26.01 -8.83 12.84
C SER A 262 26.47 -7.41 13.21
N GLY A 263 25.71 -6.66 14.02
CA GLY A 263 26.18 -5.40 14.62
C GLY A 263 26.31 -4.21 13.66
N SER A 264 25.87 -4.35 12.41
CA SER A 264 25.71 -3.24 11.45
C SER A 264 24.22 -3.11 11.12
N GLY A 265 23.73 -1.87 11.00
CA GLY A 265 22.37 -1.60 10.55
C GLY A 265 22.12 -2.08 9.12
N ILE A 266 20.84 -2.20 8.76
CA ILE A 266 20.44 -2.46 7.38
C ILE A 266 19.32 -1.50 6.98
N GLU A 267 19.29 -1.17 5.70
CA GLU A 267 18.31 -0.26 5.11
C GLU A 267 17.46 -1.05 4.09
N PRO A 268 16.28 -1.58 4.48
CA PRO A 268 15.41 -2.31 3.56
C PRO A 268 14.84 -1.44 2.44
N VAL A 269 14.79 -2.02 1.25
CA VAL A 269 14.24 -1.42 0.04
C VAL A 269 13.26 -2.38 -0.64
N SER A 270 12.16 -1.85 -1.17
CA SER A 270 11.34 -2.54 -2.16
C SER A 270 11.85 -2.14 -3.54
N ARG A 271 12.27 -3.11 -4.35
CA ARG A 271 12.84 -2.86 -5.68
C ARG A 271 12.01 -3.53 -6.75
N PHE A 272 11.66 -2.75 -7.76
CA PHE A 272 11.03 -3.16 -9.01
C PHE A 272 12.10 -3.16 -10.11
N VAL A 273 12.21 -4.26 -10.84
CA VAL A 273 13.12 -4.43 -11.98
C VAL A 273 12.27 -4.76 -13.19
N THR A 274 12.21 -3.82 -14.14
CA THR A 274 11.45 -3.95 -15.38
C THR A 274 12.36 -4.22 -16.57
N ASP A 275 11.77 -4.61 -17.69
CA ASP A 275 12.44 -4.71 -18.99
C ASP A 275 12.53 -3.37 -19.76
N LEU A 276 12.10 -2.25 -19.15
CA LEU A 276 12.14 -0.93 -19.76
C LEU A 276 13.55 -0.36 -19.88
N SER A 277 13.86 0.22 -21.04
CA SER A 277 15.14 0.91 -21.30
C SER A 277 15.04 2.39 -20.93
N SER A 278 15.31 2.72 -19.66
CA SER A 278 15.12 4.09 -19.14
C SER A 278 16.26 5.09 -19.42
N ASP A 279 17.35 4.67 -20.08
CA ASP A 279 18.51 5.50 -20.47
C ASP A 279 19.01 6.45 -19.35
N ARG A 280 19.17 5.89 -18.15
CA ARG A 280 19.62 6.59 -16.94
C ARG A 280 18.69 7.70 -16.44
N LEU A 281 17.50 7.84 -17.02
CA LEU A 281 16.49 8.82 -16.65
C LEU A 281 15.42 8.20 -15.76
N PHE A 282 15.03 8.95 -14.75
CA PHE A 282 13.89 8.67 -13.89
C PHE A 282 13.34 9.99 -13.37
N TYR A 283 12.13 9.97 -12.81
CA TYR A 283 11.43 11.19 -12.43
C TYR A 283 10.90 11.05 -11.02
N THR A 284 11.12 12.07 -10.19
CA THR A 284 10.57 12.13 -8.83
C THR A 284 9.80 13.42 -8.63
N ASP A 285 8.79 13.36 -7.79
CA ASP A 285 8.01 14.56 -7.47
C ASP A 285 8.76 15.55 -6.57
N SER A 286 8.35 16.81 -6.63
CA SER A 286 8.70 17.85 -5.67
C SER A 286 7.48 18.17 -4.80
N ASN A 287 7.49 17.67 -3.56
CA ASN A 287 6.45 17.93 -2.55
C ASN A 287 5.02 17.61 -3.03
N GLY A 288 4.85 16.51 -3.76
CA GLY A 288 3.55 16.08 -4.29
C GLY A 288 3.12 16.77 -5.60
N ARG A 289 3.97 17.65 -6.15
CA ARG A 289 3.60 18.54 -7.27
C ARG A 289 4.32 18.19 -8.57
N GLU A 290 5.33 18.98 -8.93
CA GLU A 290 6.03 18.89 -10.21
C GLU A 290 6.88 17.62 -10.27
N LEU A 291 6.92 16.98 -11.44
CA LEU A 291 7.83 15.89 -11.73
C LEU A 291 9.17 16.47 -12.23
N LEU A 292 10.23 16.19 -11.48
CA LEU A 292 11.59 16.59 -11.83
C LEU A 292 12.32 15.43 -12.48
N GLU A 293 12.90 15.70 -13.65
CA GLU A 293 13.80 14.76 -14.33
C GLU A 293 15.09 14.59 -13.52
N ARG A 294 15.46 13.33 -13.28
CA ARG A 294 16.68 12.90 -12.63
C ARG A 294 17.49 12.10 -13.64
N ARG A 295 18.78 12.41 -13.72
CA ARG A 295 19.74 11.63 -14.50
C ARG A 295 20.77 11.04 -13.55
N ARG A 296 20.87 9.72 -13.55
CA ARG A 296 21.83 8.98 -12.72
C ARG A 296 23.26 9.45 -13.02
N ASP A 297 24.03 9.68 -11.96
CA ASP A 297 25.43 10.14 -11.98
C ASP A 297 25.66 11.49 -12.68
N TYR A 298 24.65 12.37 -12.67
CA TYR A 298 24.73 13.66 -13.33
C TYR A 298 24.26 14.82 -12.45
N ARG A 299 24.86 16.00 -12.65
CA ARG A 299 24.44 17.27 -12.03
C ARG A 299 24.48 18.38 -13.09
N PRO A 300 23.44 19.23 -13.19
CA PRO A 300 23.38 20.25 -14.23
C PRO A 300 24.30 21.45 -13.98
N SER A 301 24.68 21.72 -12.73
CA SER A 301 25.40 22.93 -12.34
C SER A 301 26.88 22.75 -12.03
N TRP A 302 27.40 21.51 -11.99
CA TRP A 302 28.83 21.24 -11.83
C TRP A 302 29.21 19.87 -12.41
N ASN A 303 30.50 19.68 -12.69
CA ASN A 303 31.02 18.38 -13.09
C ASN A 303 31.12 17.45 -11.88
N LEU A 304 30.30 16.41 -11.83
CA LEU A 304 30.22 15.48 -10.70
C LEU A 304 31.34 14.43 -10.78
N THR A 305 32.14 14.34 -9.71
CA THR A 305 32.95 13.15 -9.44
C THR A 305 32.11 12.17 -8.61
N VAL A 306 31.78 11.01 -9.19
CA VAL A 306 30.97 10.01 -8.50
C VAL A 306 31.81 9.28 -7.46
N THR A 307 31.47 9.44 -6.18
CA THR A 307 32.11 8.74 -5.06
C THR A 307 31.16 7.79 -4.34
N GLU A 308 29.85 7.98 -4.50
CA GLU A 308 28.78 7.22 -3.83
C GLU A 308 27.67 6.97 -4.87
N PRO A 309 27.82 5.94 -5.73
CA PRO A 309 26.97 5.74 -6.91
C PRO A 309 25.54 5.31 -6.58
N VAL A 310 25.29 4.80 -5.37
CA VAL A 310 23.94 4.52 -4.88
C VAL A 310 23.33 5.77 -4.23
N SER A 311 23.85 6.18 -3.07
CA SER A 311 23.23 7.23 -2.26
C SER A 311 23.25 8.60 -2.95
N GLY A 312 24.23 8.87 -3.80
CA GLY A 312 24.28 10.07 -4.64
C GLY A 312 23.15 10.17 -5.67
N ASN A 313 22.40 9.09 -5.91
CA ASN A 313 21.29 9.05 -6.85
C ASN A 313 19.92 8.85 -6.16
N TYR A 314 19.87 8.83 -4.82
CA TYR A 314 18.61 8.83 -4.09
C TYR A 314 18.00 10.23 -4.00
N TYR A 315 16.67 10.31 -4.17
CA TYR A 315 15.90 11.53 -4.09
C TYR A 315 14.66 11.35 -3.20
N PRO A 316 14.12 12.43 -2.63
CA PRO A 316 12.81 12.38 -1.98
C PRO A 316 11.71 11.99 -2.97
N VAL A 317 10.87 11.05 -2.54
CA VAL A 317 9.63 10.65 -3.22
C VAL A 317 8.50 10.87 -2.24
N THR A 318 7.68 11.89 -2.48
CA THR A 318 6.58 12.28 -1.57
C THR A 318 5.20 11.96 -2.12
N SER A 319 5.11 11.62 -3.41
CA SER A 319 3.89 11.11 -4.03
C SER A 319 4.14 10.07 -5.11
N ARG A 320 5.22 10.20 -5.89
CA ARG A 320 5.47 9.29 -7.02
C ARG A 320 6.90 9.32 -7.55
N ILE A 321 7.34 8.16 -8.03
CA ILE A 321 8.55 7.96 -8.83
C ILE A 321 8.18 7.18 -10.10
N LEU A 322 8.79 7.51 -11.23
CA LEU A 322 8.54 6.78 -12.48
C LEU A 322 9.77 6.69 -13.38
N ILE A 323 9.77 5.69 -14.25
CA ILE A 323 10.70 5.51 -15.36
C ILE A 323 9.93 5.42 -16.67
N ARG A 324 10.57 5.78 -17.77
CA ARG A 324 9.98 5.75 -19.12
C ARG A 324 10.92 5.03 -20.07
N ASP A 325 10.38 4.20 -20.93
CA ASP A 325 11.08 3.74 -22.13
C ASP A 325 10.71 4.66 -23.30
N PRO A 326 11.62 5.56 -23.74
CA PRO A 326 11.31 6.48 -24.82
C PRO A 326 11.14 5.79 -26.17
N SER A 327 11.66 4.58 -26.35
CA SER A 327 11.54 3.82 -27.60
C SER A 327 10.18 3.13 -27.74
N GLN A 328 9.61 2.67 -26.64
CA GLN A 328 8.30 2.00 -26.60
C GLN A 328 7.16 2.94 -26.23
N GLY A 329 7.45 4.10 -25.63
CA GLY A 329 6.43 5.00 -25.09
C GLY A 329 5.75 4.46 -23.83
N HIS A 330 6.32 3.44 -23.19
CA HIS A 330 5.82 2.86 -21.95
C HIS A 330 6.33 3.61 -20.73
N GLU A 331 5.50 3.72 -19.69
CA GLU A 331 5.81 4.34 -18.42
C GLU A 331 5.48 3.37 -17.29
N PHE A 332 6.40 3.22 -16.34
CA PHE A 332 6.17 2.49 -15.10
C PHE A 332 6.29 3.46 -13.92
N ALA A 333 5.20 3.60 -13.17
CA ALA A 333 5.09 4.55 -12.07
C ALA A 333 4.73 3.83 -10.76
N VAL A 334 5.39 4.24 -9.68
CA VAL A 334 5.11 3.81 -8.31
C VAL A 334 4.66 5.02 -7.52
N LEU A 335 3.47 4.94 -6.93
CA LEU A 335 2.89 5.96 -6.07
C LEU A 335 2.98 5.49 -4.63
N ASN A 336 3.43 6.37 -3.73
CA ASN A 336 3.64 6.02 -2.33
C ASN A 336 2.69 6.73 -1.37
N ASP A 337 2.43 6.10 -0.22
CA ASP A 337 1.50 6.58 0.81
C ASP A 337 2.14 7.57 1.81
N ARG A 338 3.47 7.70 1.78
CA ARG A 338 4.29 8.51 2.69
C ARG A 338 5.60 8.92 2.05
N ALA A 339 6.26 9.93 2.60
CA ALA A 339 7.59 10.33 2.14
C ALA A 339 8.62 9.20 2.31
N GLN A 340 9.35 8.90 1.24
CA GLN A 340 10.41 7.88 1.19
C GLN A 340 11.61 8.39 0.40
N GLY A 341 12.77 7.75 0.58
CA GLY A 341 13.88 7.87 -0.35
C GLY A 341 13.70 6.89 -1.50
N GLY A 342 13.88 7.34 -2.74
CA GLY A 342 13.77 6.48 -3.91
C GLY A 342 14.79 6.81 -5.00
N SER A 343 15.04 5.84 -5.88
CA SER A 343 16.04 5.94 -6.93
C SER A 343 15.74 5.03 -8.12
N SER A 344 16.46 5.26 -9.22
CA SER A 344 16.69 4.31 -10.30
C SER A 344 18.20 4.09 -10.42
N VAL A 345 18.73 3.11 -9.66
CA VAL A 345 20.18 2.83 -9.59
C VAL A 345 20.71 2.09 -10.83
N LYS A 346 19.83 1.42 -11.58
CA LYS A 346 20.07 0.81 -12.88
C LYS A 346 18.90 1.08 -13.81
N ASP A 347 19.14 1.00 -15.12
CA ASP A 347 18.07 1.18 -16.10
C ASP A 347 16.98 0.12 -15.90
N GLY A 348 15.73 0.53 -16.11
CA GLY A 348 14.57 -0.32 -15.87
C GLY A 348 14.23 -0.52 -14.39
N GLN A 349 14.97 0.07 -13.45
CA GLN A 349 14.73 -0.14 -12.02
C GLN A 349 14.09 1.05 -11.34
N ILE A 350 13.20 0.76 -10.39
CA ILE A 350 12.75 1.69 -9.35
C ILE A 350 12.99 1.01 -8.00
N GLU A 351 13.52 1.74 -7.03
CA GLU A 351 13.53 1.29 -5.66
C GLU A 351 13.08 2.38 -4.68
N LEU A 352 12.43 1.94 -3.61
CA LEU A 352 11.98 2.76 -2.50
C LEU A 352 12.51 2.18 -1.20
N MET A 353 13.16 3.02 -0.40
CA MET A 353 13.54 2.66 0.97
C MET A 353 12.29 2.63 1.84
N VAL A 354 11.98 1.46 2.40
CA VAL A 354 10.71 1.22 3.11
C VAL A 354 10.82 1.42 4.62
N ARG A 355 12.04 1.35 5.16
CA ARG A 355 12.33 1.64 6.56
C ARG A 355 13.80 2.03 6.70
N ASN A 356 14.09 2.98 7.58
CA ASN A 356 15.47 3.24 7.98
C ASN A 356 15.72 2.63 9.35
N PHE A 357 16.79 1.85 9.48
CA PHE A 357 17.21 1.29 10.76
C PHE A 357 18.73 1.35 10.91
N THR A 358 19.15 2.47 11.49
CA THR A 358 20.54 2.71 11.86
C THR A 358 20.70 2.51 13.36
N VAL A 359 21.63 1.64 13.77
CA VAL A 359 22.00 1.40 15.18
C VAL A 359 22.93 2.50 15.68
#